data_AF-A0A9E5HMN1-F1
#
_entry.id   AF-A0A9E5HMN1-F1
#
_cell.length_a   1.000
_cell.length_b   1.000
_cell.length_c   1.000
_cell.angle_alpha   90.00
_cell.angle_beta   90.00
_cell.angle_gamma   90.00
#
_symmetry.space_group_name_H-M   'P 1'
#
loop_
_entity.id
_entity.type
_entity.pdbx_description
1 polymer ?
#
loop_
_entity_poly.entity_id
_entity_poly.type
_entity_poly.pdbx_seq_one_letter_code
_entity_poly.pdbx_strand_id
1 'polypeptide(L)'
;MMKRYHPILVVIHWVMLVLIVMAWTSGQFVLEHTPNSDPGKIDALRMHMTVGLIAGAHEFGAAILFLLVIGHVVAALYHQYWLKDGLFSRMWFGKRS
;
A
#
# COMPACT_ATOMS: atom_id res chain seq x y z
N MET A 1 -2.04 4.47 -26.37
CA MET A 1 -1.27 5.53 -25.66
C MET A 1 -0.94 5.00 -24.27
N MET A 2 0.31 4.62 -24.02
CA MET A 2 0.71 4.05 -22.73
C MET A 2 0.62 5.16 -21.67
N LYS A 3 -0.39 5.12 -20.80
CA LYS A 3 -0.54 6.10 -19.72
C LYS A 3 0.66 5.94 -18.78
N ARG A 4 1.56 6.93 -18.76
CA ARG A 4 2.69 6.94 -17.82
C ARG A 4 2.14 7.08 -16.40
N TYR A 5 2.64 6.26 -15.48
CA TYR A 5 2.32 6.40 -14.06
C TYR A 5 2.71 7.79 -13.55
N HIS A 6 1.91 8.36 -12.65
CA HIS A 6 2.20 9.68 -12.09
C HIS A 6 3.57 9.64 -11.37
N PRO A 7 4.51 10.55 -11.68
CA PRO A 7 5.90 10.44 -11.22
C PRO A 7 6.02 10.41 -9.70
N ILE A 8 5.15 11.12 -8.97
CA ILE A 8 5.11 11.08 -7.50
C ILE A 8 4.83 9.66 -6.98
N LEU A 9 3.93 8.91 -7.61
CA LEU A 9 3.60 7.55 -7.18
C LEU A 9 4.80 6.61 -7.38
N VAL A 10 5.51 6.79 -8.49
CA VAL A 10 6.72 6.03 -8.80
C VAL A 10 7.82 6.35 -7.77
N VAL A 11 8.03 7.63 -7.44
CA VAL A 11 9.00 8.06 -6.43
C VAL A 11 8.65 7.48 -5.06
N ILE A 12 7.39 7.59 -4.62
CA ILE A 12 6.93 7.04 -3.34
C ILE A 12 7.23 5.53 -3.30
N HIS A 13 6.92 4.80 -4.36
CA HIS A 13 7.19 3.36 -4.42
C HIS A 13 8.68 3.01 -4.27
N TRP A 14 9.57 3.73 -4.97
CA TRP A 14 11.00 3.51 -4.83
C TRP A 14 11.54 3.88 -3.45
N VAL A 15 11.02 4.95 -2.84
CA VAL A 15 11.36 5.32 -1.46
C VAL A 15 10.96 4.21 -0.49
N MET A 16 9.78 3.60 -0.65
CA MET A 16 9.34 2.47 0.17
C MET A 16 10.32 1.28 0.08
N LEU A 17 10.76 0.92 -1.14
CA LEU A 17 11.75 -0.14 -1.32
C LEU A 17 13.04 0.15 -0.54
N VAL A 18 13.54 1.39 -0.62
CA VAL A 18 14.74 1.81 0.12
C VAL A 18 14.52 1.71 1.63
N LEU A 19 13.39 2.18 2.14
CA LEU A 19 13.06 2.12 3.57
C LEU A 19 12.95 0.69 4.08
N ILE A 20 12.36 -0.23 3.30
CA ILE A 20 12.25 -1.65 3.64
C ILE A 20 13.64 -2.29 3.72
N VAL A 21 14.51 -2.03 2.74
CA VAL A 21 15.88 -2.55 2.72
C VAL A 21 16.69 -2.01 3.90
N MET A 22 16.59 -0.72 4.20
CA MET A 22 17.23 -0.11 5.38
C MET A 22 16.70 -0.72 6.69
N ALA A 23 15.38 -0.90 6.82
CA ALA A 23 14.77 -1.51 8.00
C ALA A 23 15.26 -2.96 8.19
N TRP A 24 15.29 -3.75 7.11
CA TRP A 24 15.75 -5.14 7.17
C TRP A 24 17.24 -5.26 7.52
N THR A 25 18.10 -4.47 6.85
CA THR A 25 19.55 -4.48 7.11
C THR A 25 19.90 -3.97 8.51
N SER A 26 19.23 -2.91 8.99
CA SER A 26 19.42 -2.41 10.36
C SER A 26 19.03 -3.44 11.42
N GLY A 27 17.98 -4.23 11.19
CA GLY A 27 17.61 -5.35 12.06
C GLY A 27 18.72 -6.40 12.17
N GLN A 28 19.21 -6.90 11.04
CA GLN A 28 20.17 -8.01 10.99
C GLN A 28 21.60 -7.59 11.36
N PHE A 29 22.06 -6.44 10.89
CA PHE A 29 23.47 -6.07 11.02
C PHE A 29 23.73 -5.11 12.18
N VAL A 30 22.72 -4.39 12.67
CA VAL A 30 22.88 -3.43 13.78
C VAL A 30 22.24 -3.97 15.06
N LEU A 31 20.92 -4.17 15.07
CA LEU A 31 20.17 -4.53 16.28
C LEU A 31 20.53 -5.93 16.83
N GLU A 32 20.75 -6.90 15.95
CA GLU A 32 21.19 -8.25 16.34
C GLU A 32 22.59 -8.25 16.97
N HIS A 33 23.49 -7.42 16.45
CA HIS A 33 24.89 -7.38 16.87
C HIS A 33 25.16 -6.41 18.04
N THR A 34 24.16 -5.62 18.45
CA THR A 34 24.28 -4.72 19.61
C THR A 34 23.89 -5.46 20.88
N PRO A 35 24.71 -5.48 21.95
CA PRO A 35 24.37 -6.13 23.21
C PRO A 35 23.12 -5.52 23.87
N ASN A 36 22.32 -6.35 24.56
CA ASN A 36 21.09 -5.88 25.25
C ASN A 36 21.36 -4.94 26.43
N SER A 37 22.59 -4.92 26.95
CA SER A 37 23.02 -4.04 28.04
C SER A 37 23.41 -2.64 27.55
N ASP A 38 23.48 -2.41 26.24
CA ASP A 38 23.88 -1.12 25.66
C ASP A 38 22.68 -0.14 25.61
N PRO A 39 22.78 1.04 26.24
CA PRO A 39 21.73 2.07 26.16
C PRO A 39 21.39 2.51 24.73
N GLY A 40 22.37 2.52 23.81
CA GLY A 40 22.17 2.91 22.42
C GLY A 40 21.27 1.96 21.63
N LYS A 41 21.10 0.72 22.09
CA LYS A 41 20.20 -0.25 21.46
C LYS A 41 18.74 0.20 21.50
N ILE A 42 18.34 0.89 22.56
CA ILE A 42 16.97 1.37 22.74
C ILE A 42 16.63 2.42 21.67
N ASP A 43 17.53 3.35 21.41
CA ASP A 43 17.32 4.39 20.40
C ASP A 43 17.34 3.82 18.98
N ALA A 44 18.23 2.87 18.69
CA ALA A 44 18.23 2.13 17.43
C ALA A 44 16.92 1.36 17.22
N LEU A 45 16.38 0.73 18.27
CA LEU A 45 15.13 -0.03 18.21
C LEU A 45 13.93 0.90 17.99
N ARG A 46 13.90 2.06 18.68
CA ARG A 46 12.87 3.08 18.48
C ARG A 46 12.85 3.60 17.05
N MET A 47 14.02 3.89 16.49
CA MET A 47 14.13 4.31 15.09
C MET A 47 13.64 3.22 14.13
N HIS A 48 14.05 1.96 14.33
CA HIS A 48 13.59 0.84 13.51
C HIS A 48 12.06 0.68 13.55
N MET A 49 11.46 0.69 14.73
CA MET A 49 10.00 0.59 14.88
C MET A 49 9.26 1.77 14.24
N THR A 50 9.80 2.98 14.37
CA THR A 50 9.18 4.19 13.80
C THR A 50 9.18 4.13 12.27
N VAL A 51 10.32 3.77 11.66
CA VAL A 51 10.43 3.60 10.20
C VAL A 51 9.51 2.48 9.72
N GLY A 52 9.49 1.34 10.42
CA GLY A 52 8.59 0.23 10.10
C GLY A 52 7.11 0.60 10.16
N LEU A 53 6.70 1.39 11.16
CA LEU A 53 5.32 1.85 11.32
C LEU A 53 4.89 2.80 10.20
N ILE A 54 5.75 3.74 9.79
CA ILE A 54 5.48 4.65 8.68
C ILE A 54 5.31 3.87 7.37
N ALA A 55 6.20 2.90 7.13
CA ALA A 55 6.11 2.05 5.94
C ALA A 55 4.83 1.20 5.96
N GLY A 56 4.54 0.53 7.08
CA GLY A 56 3.35 -0.30 7.23
C GLY A 56 2.04 0.49 7.10
N ALA A 57 1.99 1.73 7.59
CA ALA A 57 0.80 2.58 7.45
C ALA A 57 0.47 2.89 5.97
N HIS A 58 1.49 3.09 5.13
CA HIS A 58 1.30 3.29 3.69
C HIS A 58 0.72 2.02 3.03
N GLU A 59 1.27 0.84 3.36
CA GLU A 59 0.80 -0.45 2.83
C GLU A 59 -0.63 -0.77 3.27
N PHE A 60 -0.99 -0.44 4.52
CA PHE A 60 -2.34 -0.63 5.03
C PHE A 60 -3.38 0.17 4.23
N GLY A 61 -3.04 1.41 3.85
CA GLY A 61 -3.90 2.21 2.96
C GLY A 61 -4.11 1.55 1.58
N ALA A 62 -3.06 0.96 1.01
CA ALA A 62 -3.16 0.21 -0.25
C ALA A 62 -4.06 -1.04 -0.09
N ALA A 63 -3.97 -1.74 1.04
CA ALA A 63 -4.84 -2.88 1.34
C ALA A 63 -6.33 -2.47 1.40
N ILE A 64 -6.65 -1.35 2.05
CA ILE A 64 -8.03 -0.82 2.08
C ILE A 64 -8.51 -0.50 0.66
N LEU A 65 -7.71 0.20 -0.13
CA LEU A 65 -8.08 0.53 -1.52
C LEU A 65 -8.33 -0.72 -2.34
N PHE A 66 -7.50 -1.76 -2.18
CA PHE A 66 -7.68 -3.04 -2.86
C PHE A 66 -9.00 -3.71 -2.47
N LEU A 67 -9.34 -3.74 -1.18
CA LEU A 67 -10.61 -4.28 -0.69
C LEU A 67 -11.82 -3.49 -1.22
N LEU A 68 -11.73 -2.16 -1.26
CA LEU A 68 -12.78 -1.31 -1.82
C LEU A 68 -12.99 -1.57 -3.32
N VAL A 69 -11.90 -1.74 -4.08
CA VAL A 69 -11.98 -2.09 -5.50
C VAL A 69 -12.64 -3.45 -5.69
N ILE A 70 -12.28 -4.46 -4.90
CA ILE A 70 -12.94 -5.77 -4.95
C ILE A 70 -14.43 -5.63 -4.64
N GLY A 71 -14.78 -4.95 -3.56
CA GLY A 71 -16.18 -4.72 -3.17
C GLY A 71 -16.97 -4.01 -4.27
N HIS A 72 -16.36 -2.99 -4.90
CA HIS A 72 -16.96 -2.26 -6.01
C HIS A 72 -17.17 -3.15 -7.24
N VAL A 73 -16.19 -3.97 -7.62
CA VAL A 73 -16.31 -4.90 -8.75
C VAL A 73 -17.40 -5.94 -8.47
N VAL A 74 -17.43 -6.54 -7.28
CA VAL A 74 -18.47 -7.50 -6.88
C VAL A 74 -19.84 -6.87 -6.95
N ALA A 75 -20.02 -5.65 -6.42
CA ALA A 75 -21.27 -4.92 -6.51
C ALA A 75 -21.67 -4.68 -7.97
N ALA A 76 -20.75 -4.23 -8.82
CA ALA A 76 -21.03 -4.01 -10.24
C ALA A 76 -21.47 -5.31 -10.95
N LEU A 77 -20.82 -6.44 -10.66
CA LEU A 77 -21.20 -7.75 -11.19
C LEU A 77 -22.55 -8.21 -10.64
N TYR A 78 -22.85 -7.95 -9.37
CA TYR A 78 -24.15 -8.25 -8.77
C TYR A 78 -25.28 -7.48 -9.46
N HIS A 79 -25.08 -6.19 -9.70
CA HIS A 79 -26.02 -5.36 -10.47
C HIS A 79 -26.20 -5.89 -11.90
N GLN A 80 -25.11 -6.29 -12.55
CA GLN A 80 -25.16 -6.78 -13.93
C GLN A 80 -25.85 -8.14 -14.08
N TYR A 81 -25.54 -9.12 -13.20
CA TYR A 81 -25.98 -10.51 -13.38
C TYR A 81 -27.22 -10.88 -12.57
N TRP A 82 -27.38 -10.33 -11.37
CA TRP A 82 -28.52 -10.63 -10.49
C TRP A 82 -29.65 -9.61 -10.65
N LEU A 83 -29.36 -8.32 -10.45
CA LEU A 83 -30.40 -7.29 -10.52
C LEU A 83 -30.80 -6.96 -11.96
N LYS A 84 -29.87 -7.14 -12.91
CA LYS A 84 -30.07 -6.88 -14.35
C LYS A 84 -30.66 -5.48 -14.61
N ASP A 85 -30.26 -4.51 -13.79
CA ASP A 85 -30.81 -3.15 -13.79
C ASP A 85 -30.15 -2.21 -14.80
N GLY A 86 -29.26 -2.76 -15.64
CA GLY A 86 -28.57 -2.01 -16.68
C GLY A 86 -27.61 -0.95 -16.14
N LEU A 87 -27.10 -1.10 -14.90
CA LEU A 87 -26.17 -0.15 -14.28
C LEU A 87 -24.99 0.22 -15.21
N PHE A 88 -24.40 -0.76 -15.91
CA PHE A 88 -23.31 -0.53 -16.85
C PHE A 88 -23.71 0.41 -18.00
N SER A 89 -24.91 0.26 -18.56
CA SER A 89 -25.41 1.15 -19.64
C SER A 89 -25.53 2.61 -19.19
N ARG A 90 -25.76 2.83 -17.88
CA ARG A 90 -25.92 4.17 -17.29
C ARG A 90 -24.57 4.83 -16.95
N MET A 91 -23.54 4.02 -16.68
CA MET A 91 -22.18 4.47 -16.39
C MET A 91 -21.27 4.53 -17.61
N TRP A 92 -21.63 3.88 -18.72
CA TRP A 92 -20.81 3.82 -19.92
C TRP A 92 -20.67 5.19 -20.59
N PHE A 93 -19.56 5.36 -21.30
CA PHE A 93 -19.29 6.57 -22.09
C PHE A 93 -20.18 6.55 -23.34
N GLY A 94 -21.35 7.21 -23.31
CA GLY A 94 -22.31 7.24 -24.42
C GLY A 94 -23.69 7.82 -24.05
N LYS A 95 -24.65 7.78 -24.98
CA LYS A 95 -26.03 8.20 -24.70
C LYS A 95 -26.67 7.21 -23.72
N ARG A 96 -26.98 7.71 -22.51
CA ARG A 96 -27.66 6.99 -21.44
C ARG A 96 -29.12 6.81 -21.85
N SER A 97 -29.51 5.59 -22.19
CA SER A 97 -30.90 5.18 -22.44
C SER A 97 -31.50 4.56 -21.19
#